data_AF-A0A962AFK1-F1
#
_entry.id   AF-A0A962AFK1-F1
#
_cell.length_a   1.000
_cell.length_b   1.000
_cell.length_c   1.000
_cell.angle_alpha   90.00
_cell.angle_beta   90.00
_cell.angle_gamma   90.00
#
_symmetry.space_group_name_H-M   'P 1'
#
loop_
_entity.id
_entity.type
_entity.pdbx_description
1 polymer ?
#
loop_
_entity_poly.entity_id
_entity_poly.type
_entity_poly.pdbx_seq_one_letter_code
_entity_poly.pdbx_strand_id
1 'polypeptide(L)'
;MSEEIADPLPVSTPPMVDSRKSVLRCYLLLGVSLPLAFSPIGVLAGPFFLAMIAGVIWAYRLRGRADPMAAMHGRWMVRTFWISSIFFVVGMLAAGALIHANADQTPLIETLGQYPSVDAVPEDVRISVITRFYELNARLMLMITLGCMAPPLLYTLARLIRGGRMAHKGQDLPNVKSWWL
;
A
#
# COMPACT_ATOMS: atom_id res chain seq x y z
N MET A 1 -11.85 -58.73 26.73
CA MET A 1 -11.78 -58.56 25.27
C MET A 1 -11.41 -57.11 25.05
N SER A 2 -10.14 -56.84 24.83
CA SER A 2 -9.59 -55.49 24.72
C SER A 2 -9.76 -55.05 23.27
N GLU A 3 -10.53 -54.00 23.01
CA GLU A 3 -10.59 -53.39 21.68
C GLU A 3 -9.23 -52.80 21.36
N GLU A 4 -8.53 -53.43 20.44
CA GLU A 4 -7.33 -52.90 19.80
C GLU A 4 -7.76 -51.69 18.95
N ILE A 5 -7.61 -50.49 19.51
CA ILE A 5 -7.86 -49.24 18.79
C ILE A 5 -6.79 -49.14 17.71
N ALA A 6 -7.18 -49.38 16.46
CA ALA A 6 -6.30 -49.25 15.32
C ALA A 6 -5.67 -47.85 15.30
N ASP A 7 -4.34 -47.79 15.20
CA ASP A 7 -3.61 -46.54 15.08
C ASP A 7 -4.17 -45.74 13.90
N PRO A 8 -4.51 -44.44 14.09
CA PRO A 8 -5.02 -43.62 13.02
C PRO A 8 -3.97 -43.55 11.90
N LEU A 9 -4.42 -43.82 10.67
CA LEU A 9 -3.55 -43.77 9.50
C LEU A 9 -2.79 -42.44 9.44
N PRO A 10 -1.49 -42.46 9.11
CA PRO A 10 -0.69 -41.25 9.03
C PRO A 10 -1.33 -40.30 8.00
N VAL A 11 -1.79 -39.14 8.47
CA VAL A 11 -2.33 -38.09 7.61
C VAL A 11 -1.21 -37.63 6.69
N SER A 12 -1.31 -37.94 5.40
CA SER A 12 -0.32 -37.49 4.42
C SER A 12 -0.36 -35.97 4.34
N THR A 13 0.64 -35.31 4.92
CA THR A 13 0.80 -33.87 4.77
C THR A 13 1.10 -33.59 3.30
N PRO A 14 0.29 -32.78 2.60
CA PRO A 14 0.56 -32.44 1.21
C PRO A 14 1.94 -31.78 1.10
N PRO A 15 2.66 -31.97 -0.03
CA PRO A 15 4.03 -31.53 -0.18
C PRO A 15 4.15 -30.00 0.02
N MET A 16 4.96 -29.59 0.99
CA MET A 16 5.19 -28.18 1.38
C MET A 16 5.74 -27.27 0.27
N VAL A 17 6.26 -27.83 -0.83
CA VAL A 17 7.00 -27.10 -1.87
C VAL A 17 6.15 -26.05 -2.58
N ASP A 18 4.83 -26.25 -2.66
CA ASP A 18 3.92 -25.33 -3.37
C ASP A 18 3.62 -24.05 -2.59
N SER A 19 3.61 -24.12 -1.26
CA SER A 19 3.32 -22.95 -0.41
C SER A 19 4.39 -21.88 -0.49
N ARG A 20 5.68 -22.27 -0.47
CA ARG A 20 6.80 -21.31 -0.49
C ARG A 20 6.79 -20.46 -1.75
N LYS A 21 6.62 -21.11 -2.91
CA LYS A 21 6.53 -20.41 -4.21
C LYS A 21 5.33 -19.47 -4.25
N SER A 22 4.18 -19.89 -3.73
CA SER A 22 2.97 -19.07 -3.66
C SER A 22 3.16 -17.83 -2.79
N VAL A 23 3.75 -17.99 -1.61
CA VAL A 23 4.09 -16.88 -0.69
C VAL A 23 5.05 -15.88 -1.35
N LEU A 24 6.12 -16.37 -1.97
CA LEU A 24 7.11 -15.50 -2.64
C LEU A 24 6.51 -14.70 -3.80
N ARG A 25 5.65 -15.32 -4.62
CA ARG A 25 4.94 -14.62 -5.70
C ARG A 25 4.01 -13.54 -5.16
N CYS A 26 3.34 -13.79 -4.03
CA CYS A 26 2.49 -12.79 -3.39
C CYS A 26 3.31 -11.61 -2.83
N TYR A 27 4.48 -11.87 -2.21
CA TYR A 27 5.40 -10.79 -1.83
C TYR A 27 5.89 -9.97 -3.01
N LEU A 28 6.27 -10.63 -4.11
CA LEU A 28 6.73 -9.93 -5.32
C LEU A 28 5.61 -9.07 -5.91
N LEU A 29 4.41 -9.64 -6.04
CA LEU A 29 3.22 -8.93 -6.53
C LEU A 29 2.95 -7.68 -5.69
N LEU A 30 2.87 -7.81 -4.36
CA LEU A 30 2.64 -6.67 -3.46
C LEU A 30 3.81 -5.68 -3.46
N GLY A 31 5.05 -6.17 -3.43
CA GLY A 31 6.26 -5.33 -3.38
C GLY A 31 6.47 -4.48 -4.63
N VAL A 32 6.05 -4.97 -5.81
CA VAL A 32 6.13 -4.23 -7.08
C VAL A 32 4.89 -3.36 -7.30
N SER A 33 3.69 -3.92 -7.06
CA SER A 33 2.44 -3.20 -7.34
C SER A 33 2.23 -1.99 -6.44
N LEU A 34 2.60 -2.08 -5.15
CA LEU A 34 2.38 -1.00 -4.20
C LEU A 34 3.09 0.31 -4.57
N PRO A 35 4.42 0.37 -4.80
CA PRO A 35 5.07 1.62 -5.20
C PRO A 35 4.57 2.14 -6.55
N LEU A 36 4.26 1.25 -7.50
CA LEU A 36 3.80 1.65 -8.83
C LEU A 36 2.34 2.11 -8.86
N ALA A 37 1.52 1.67 -7.91
CA ALA A 37 0.15 2.17 -7.73
C ALA A 37 0.11 3.67 -7.35
N PHE A 38 1.21 4.20 -6.79
CA PHE A 38 1.38 5.61 -6.47
C PHE A 38 2.26 6.36 -7.49
N SER A 39 2.50 5.77 -8.66
CA SER A 39 3.22 6.46 -9.73
C SER A 39 2.43 7.68 -10.20
N PRO A 40 3.08 8.82 -10.47
CA PRO A 40 2.42 9.99 -11.05
C PRO A 40 1.96 9.75 -12.50
N ILE A 41 2.40 8.65 -13.12
CA ILE A 41 1.98 8.25 -14.46
C ILE A 41 0.65 7.50 -14.34
N GLY A 42 -0.47 8.21 -14.55
CA GLY A 42 -1.83 7.68 -14.35
C GLY A 42 -2.11 6.37 -15.11
N VAL A 43 -1.54 6.20 -16.30
CA VAL A 43 -1.66 4.97 -17.12
C VAL A 43 -1.07 3.75 -16.39
N LEU A 44 -0.03 3.94 -15.57
CA LEU A 44 0.57 2.87 -14.77
C LEU A 44 -0.18 2.67 -13.45
N ALA A 45 -0.61 3.75 -12.81
CA ALA A 45 -1.22 3.70 -11.48
C ALA A 45 -2.43 2.76 -11.41
N GLY A 46 -3.34 2.84 -12.39
CA GLY A 46 -4.57 2.03 -12.42
C GLY A 46 -4.32 0.51 -12.43
N PRO A 47 -3.59 -0.04 -13.42
CA PRO A 47 -3.26 -1.47 -13.46
C PRO A 47 -2.50 -1.96 -12.22
N PHE A 48 -1.56 -1.17 -11.69
CA PHE A 48 -0.82 -1.57 -10.50
C PHE A 48 -1.66 -1.48 -9.22
N PHE A 49 -2.63 -0.56 -9.15
CA PHE A 49 -3.62 -0.56 -8.08
C PHE A 49 -4.46 -1.85 -8.09
N LEU A 50 -4.93 -2.29 -9.26
CA LEU A 50 -5.64 -3.57 -9.39
C LEU A 50 -4.76 -4.76 -9.02
N ALA A 51 -3.49 -4.76 -9.44
CA ALA A 51 -2.51 -5.79 -9.07
C ALA A 51 -2.26 -5.83 -7.55
N MET A 52 -2.22 -4.68 -6.89
CA MET A 52 -2.11 -4.57 -5.43
C MET A 52 -3.33 -5.18 -4.75
N ILE A 53 -4.56 -4.85 -5.20
CA ILE A 53 -5.79 -5.45 -4.67
C ILE A 53 -5.80 -6.97 -4.86
N ALA A 54 -5.41 -7.47 -6.03
CA ALA A 54 -5.26 -8.90 -6.29
C ALA A 54 -4.24 -9.55 -5.34
N GLY A 55 -3.11 -8.87 -5.07
CA GLY A 55 -2.11 -9.31 -4.10
C GLY A 55 -2.65 -9.39 -2.68
N VAL A 56 -3.47 -8.43 -2.24
CA VAL A 56 -4.11 -8.45 -0.92
C VAL A 56 -5.12 -9.59 -0.83
N ILE A 57 -5.97 -9.77 -1.84
CA ILE A 57 -6.91 -10.91 -1.91
C ILE A 57 -6.16 -12.24 -1.83
N TRP A 58 -5.04 -12.37 -2.55
CA TRP A 58 -4.19 -13.55 -2.48
C TRP A 58 -3.61 -13.74 -1.08
N ALA A 59 -3.13 -12.68 -0.42
CA ALA A 59 -2.65 -12.74 0.96
C ALA A 59 -3.74 -13.23 1.94
N TYR A 60 -5.00 -12.82 1.76
CA TYR A 60 -6.14 -13.35 2.51
C TYR A 60 -6.37 -14.84 2.27
N ARG A 61 -6.26 -15.30 1.01
CA ARG A 61 -6.35 -16.73 0.69
C ARG A 61 -5.20 -17.53 1.32
N LEU A 62 -3.97 -17.01 1.30
CA LEU A 62 -2.82 -17.65 1.96
C LEU A 62 -3.03 -17.76 3.47
N ARG A 63 -3.57 -16.70 4.09
CA ARG A 63 -3.92 -16.67 5.52
C ARG A 63 -4.89 -17.80 5.93
N GLY A 64 -5.79 -18.21 5.05
CA GLY A 64 -6.79 -19.26 5.31
C GLY A 64 -6.32 -20.70 5.03
N ARG A 65 -5.08 -20.89 4.55
CA ARG A 65 -4.55 -22.24 4.27
C ARG A 65 -4.19 -22.99 5.56
N ALA A 66 -4.28 -24.32 5.51
CA ALA A 66 -3.86 -25.20 6.60
C ALA A 66 -2.33 -25.22 6.79
N ASP A 67 -1.56 -24.93 5.74
CA ASP A 67 -0.10 -24.83 5.80
C ASP A 67 0.34 -23.68 6.74
N PRO A 68 1.08 -23.98 7.84
CA PRO A 68 1.43 -22.98 8.86
C PRO A 68 2.23 -21.80 8.29
N MET A 69 3.17 -22.08 7.38
CA MET A 69 4.03 -21.07 6.75
C MET A 69 3.18 -20.11 5.90
N ALA A 70 2.34 -20.63 4.99
CA ALA A 70 1.44 -19.81 4.18
C ALA A 70 0.49 -18.97 5.05
N ALA A 71 -0.07 -19.56 6.11
CA ALA A 71 -0.98 -18.86 7.02
C ALA A 71 -0.27 -17.72 7.78
N MET A 72 0.95 -17.94 8.28
CA MET A 72 1.74 -16.93 8.98
C MET A 72 2.15 -15.77 8.07
N HIS A 73 2.68 -16.06 6.88
CA HIS A 73 3.05 -15.04 5.91
C HIS A 73 1.83 -14.28 5.37
N GLY A 74 0.72 -14.97 5.10
CA GLY A 74 -0.53 -14.33 4.70
C GLY A 74 -1.03 -13.34 5.77
N ARG A 75 -0.99 -13.72 7.06
CA ARG A 75 -1.30 -12.81 8.18
C ARG A 75 -0.36 -11.61 8.21
N TRP A 76 0.94 -11.79 7.98
CA TRP A 76 1.91 -10.69 7.95
C TRP A 76 1.65 -9.71 6.82
N MET A 77 1.39 -10.19 5.61
CA MET A 77 1.10 -9.36 4.44
C MET A 77 -0.18 -8.55 4.65
N VAL A 78 -1.27 -9.20 5.09
CA VAL A 78 -2.56 -8.53 5.36
C VAL A 78 -2.38 -7.45 6.43
N ARG A 79 -1.67 -7.75 7.53
CA ARG A 79 -1.40 -6.76 8.58
C ARG A 79 -0.54 -5.60 8.07
N THR A 80 0.49 -5.91 7.28
CA THR A 80 1.37 -4.89 6.68
C THR A 80 0.53 -3.96 5.81
N PHE A 81 -0.33 -4.48 4.94
CA PHE A 81 -1.23 -3.66 4.12
C PHE A 81 -2.08 -2.72 4.98
N TRP A 82 -2.83 -3.22 5.96
CA TRP A 82 -3.73 -2.36 6.76
C TRP A 82 -3.01 -1.34 7.64
N ILE A 83 -1.90 -1.72 8.29
CA ILE A 83 -1.11 -0.78 9.09
C ILE A 83 -0.55 0.33 8.19
N SER A 84 0.00 -0.06 7.03
CA SER A 84 0.50 0.89 6.05
C SER A 84 -0.60 1.80 5.51
N SER A 85 -1.79 1.28 5.20
CA SER A 85 -2.93 2.09 4.74
C SER A 85 -3.29 3.19 5.74
N ILE A 86 -3.28 2.89 7.06
CA ILE A 86 -3.52 3.90 8.10
C ILE A 86 -2.43 4.98 8.05
N PHE A 87 -1.15 4.60 7.97
CA PHE A 87 -0.06 5.57 7.88
C PHE A 87 -0.11 6.40 6.58
N PHE A 88 -0.51 5.81 5.45
CA PHE A 88 -0.74 6.54 4.20
C PHE A 88 -1.88 7.55 4.33
N VAL A 89 -3.01 7.18 4.96
CA VAL A 89 -4.11 8.11 5.21
C VAL A 89 -3.65 9.28 6.09
N VAL A 90 -2.95 9.01 7.19
CA VAL A 90 -2.41 10.04 8.08
C VAL A 90 -1.43 10.96 7.32
N GLY A 91 -0.51 10.39 6.55
CA GLY A 91 0.41 11.17 5.73
C GLY A 91 -0.31 12.02 4.69
N MET A 92 -1.40 11.52 4.09
CA MET A 92 -2.15 12.23 3.04
C MET A 92 -2.88 13.42 3.63
N LEU A 93 -3.51 13.24 4.80
CA LEU A 93 -4.14 14.33 5.55
C LEU A 93 -3.11 15.38 5.97
N ALA A 94 -1.95 14.95 6.48
CA ALA A 94 -0.86 15.85 6.84
C ALA A 94 -0.33 16.64 5.63
N ALA A 95 -0.14 15.96 4.49
CA ALA A 95 0.31 16.60 3.25
C ALA A 95 -0.71 17.64 2.77
N GLY A 96 -2.01 17.31 2.76
CA GLY A 96 -3.08 18.22 2.37
C GLY A 96 -3.14 19.46 3.28
N ALA A 97 -3.05 19.27 4.60
CA ALA A 97 -3.03 20.37 5.55
C ALA A 97 -1.80 21.28 5.37
N LEU A 98 -0.61 20.70 5.19
CA LEU A 98 0.63 21.45 4.97
C LEU A 98 0.63 22.19 3.64
N ILE A 99 0.16 21.58 2.55
CA ILE A 99 0.02 22.24 1.25
C ILE A 99 -0.97 23.40 1.38
N HIS A 100 -2.14 23.18 1.98
CA HIS A 100 -3.14 24.22 2.15
C HIS A 100 -2.60 25.42 2.94
N ALA A 101 -1.86 25.17 4.02
CA ALA A 101 -1.32 26.21 4.89
C ALA A 101 -0.13 26.99 4.28
N ASN A 102 0.60 26.41 3.32
CA ASN A 102 1.84 26.99 2.81
C ASN A 102 1.81 27.34 1.31
N ALA A 103 0.80 26.89 0.56
CA ALA A 103 0.71 27.18 -0.87
C ALA A 103 0.37 28.66 -1.11
N ASP A 104 1.01 29.24 -2.14
CA ASP A 104 0.67 30.56 -2.62
C ASP A 104 -0.71 30.54 -3.30
N GLN A 105 -1.71 31.11 -2.62
CA GLN A 105 -3.09 31.20 -3.08
C GLN A 105 -3.39 32.50 -3.84
N THR A 106 -2.39 33.36 -4.05
CA THR A 106 -2.56 34.67 -4.72
C THR A 106 -3.32 34.56 -6.05
N PRO A 107 -2.99 33.62 -6.97
CA PRO A 107 -3.71 33.51 -8.25
C PRO A 107 -5.22 33.23 -8.09
N LEU A 108 -5.59 32.44 -7.08
CA LEU A 108 -6.99 32.09 -6.79
C LEU A 108 -7.72 33.31 -6.21
N ILE A 109 -7.09 34.00 -5.24
CA ILE A 109 -7.67 35.17 -4.58
C ILE A 109 -7.87 36.32 -5.57
N GLU A 110 -6.88 36.61 -6.41
CA GLU A 110 -6.97 37.66 -7.43
C GLU A 110 -8.10 37.41 -8.41
N THR A 111 -8.26 36.16 -8.86
CA THR A 111 -9.32 35.78 -9.79
C THR A 111 -10.69 35.88 -9.12
N LEU A 112 -10.84 35.37 -7.89
CA LEU A 112 -12.11 35.47 -7.16
C LEU A 112 -12.48 36.91 -6.81
N GLY A 113 -11.52 37.85 -6.77
CA GLY A 113 -11.80 39.28 -6.63
C GLY A 113 -12.38 39.94 -7.90
N GLN A 114 -12.24 39.32 -9.07
CA GLN A 114 -12.72 39.86 -10.36
C GLN A 114 -14.14 39.38 -10.73
N TYR A 115 -14.63 38.33 -10.06
CA TYR A 115 -15.92 37.71 -10.37
C TYR A 115 -16.79 37.63 -9.12
N PRO A 116 -18.12 37.77 -9.25
CA PRO A 116 -19.03 37.77 -8.09
C PRO A 116 -19.15 36.39 -7.41
N SER A 117 -18.78 35.30 -8.09
CA SER A 117 -18.77 33.93 -7.57
C SER A 117 -17.85 33.02 -8.38
N VAL A 118 -17.53 31.84 -7.85
CA VAL A 118 -16.74 30.79 -8.54
C VAL A 118 -17.43 30.34 -9.84
N ASP A 119 -18.76 30.27 -9.84
CA ASP A 119 -19.55 29.83 -10.99
C ASP A 119 -19.54 30.86 -12.12
N ALA A 120 -19.29 32.13 -11.80
CA ALA A 120 -19.20 33.21 -12.78
C ALA A 120 -17.83 33.29 -13.49
N VAL A 121 -16.83 32.52 -13.04
CA VAL A 121 -15.50 32.48 -13.66
C VAL A 121 -15.57 31.66 -14.96
N PRO A 122 -15.17 32.21 -16.12
CA PRO A 122 -15.06 31.46 -17.37
C PRO A 122 -14.16 30.22 -17.25
N GLU A 123 -14.49 29.15 -17.97
CA GLU A 123 -13.80 27.86 -17.84
C GLU A 123 -12.31 27.92 -18.22
N ASP A 124 -11.98 28.66 -19.27
CA ASP A 124 -10.61 28.91 -19.71
C ASP A 124 -9.79 29.66 -18.65
N VAL A 125 -10.42 30.63 -17.98
CA VAL A 125 -9.83 31.35 -16.85
C VAL A 125 -9.62 30.39 -15.66
N ARG A 126 -10.60 29.56 -15.32
CA ARG A 126 -10.44 28.54 -14.25
C ARG A 126 -9.26 27.61 -14.52
N ILE A 127 -9.15 27.06 -15.72
CA ILE A 127 -8.07 26.14 -16.10
C ILE A 127 -6.71 26.83 -16.00
N SER A 128 -6.57 28.05 -16.51
CA SER A 128 -5.30 28.79 -16.48
C SER A 128 -4.88 29.17 -15.06
N VAL A 129 -5.82 29.59 -14.20
CA VAL A 129 -5.55 29.93 -12.79
C VAL A 129 -5.14 28.69 -12.00
N ILE A 130 -5.84 27.57 -12.18
CA ILE A 130 -5.50 26.29 -11.55
C ILE A 130 -4.10 25.83 -12.01
N THR A 131 -3.81 25.91 -13.31
CA THR A 131 -2.50 25.55 -13.87
C THR A 131 -1.39 26.40 -13.25
N ARG A 132 -1.57 27.73 -13.22
CA ARG A 132 -0.61 28.66 -12.62
C ARG A 132 -0.41 28.39 -11.12
N PHE A 133 -1.48 28.10 -10.38
CA PHE A 133 -1.40 27.72 -8.97
C PHE A 133 -0.53 26.47 -8.79
N TYR A 134 -0.71 25.44 -9.61
CA TYR A 134 0.11 24.23 -9.55
C TYR A 134 1.56 24.49 -9.93
N GLU A 135 1.83 25.29 -10.97
CA GLU A 135 3.19 25.64 -11.39
C GLU A 135 3.97 26.38 -10.30
N LEU A 136 3.35 27.39 -9.68
CA LEU A 136 3.96 28.16 -8.59
C LEU A 136 4.28 27.30 -7.36
N ASN A 137 3.40 26.32 -7.08
CA ASN A 137 3.50 25.50 -5.88
C ASN A 137 4.10 24.10 -6.12
N ALA A 138 4.51 23.77 -7.35
CA ALA A 138 4.92 22.42 -7.74
C ALA A 138 6.04 21.85 -6.83
N ARG A 139 7.08 22.64 -6.57
CA ARG A 139 8.19 22.24 -5.70
C ARG A 139 7.74 22.00 -4.26
N LEU A 140 6.92 22.91 -3.72
CA LEU A 140 6.38 22.78 -2.36
C LEU A 140 5.53 21.52 -2.23
N MET A 141 4.60 21.31 -3.16
CA MET A 141 3.74 20.12 -3.23
C MET A 141 4.55 18.84 -3.32
N LEU A 142 5.58 18.80 -4.17
CA LEU A 142 6.46 17.63 -4.31
C LEU A 142 7.19 17.33 -3.00
N MET A 143 7.80 18.35 -2.37
CA MET A 143 8.59 18.16 -1.14
C MET A 143 7.71 17.72 0.04
N ILE A 144 6.54 18.33 0.20
CA ILE A 144 5.57 17.93 1.24
C ILE A 144 5.07 16.51 0.99
N THR A 145 4.69 16.20 -0.25
CA THR A 145 4.20 14.85 -0.61
C THR A 145 5.28 13.81 -0.33
N LEU A 146 6.52 14.03 -0.75
CA LEU A 146 7.63 13.11 -0.46
C LEU A 146 7.87 12.99 1.05
N GLY A 147 7.90 14.10 1.79
CA GLY A 147 8.12 14.08 3.24
C GLY A 147 7.05 13.31 4.00
N CYS A 148 5.78 13.44 3.60
CA CYS A 148 4.66 12.77 4.25
C CYS A 148 4.44 11.32 3.77
N MET A 149 4.70 11.02 2.49
CA MET A 149 4.43 9.71 1.88
C MET A 149 5.63 8.75 1.94
N ALA A 150 6.87 9.25 2.00
CA ALA A 150 8.04 8.39 2.05
C ALA A 150 8.08 7.50 3.32
N PRO A 151 7.77 7.98 4.54
CA PRO A 151 7.79 7.13 5.73
C PRO A 151 6.87 5.90 5.64
N PRO A 152 5.56 6.00 5.31
CA PRO A 152 4.71 4.83 5.16
C PRO A 152 5.17 3.91 4.02
N LEU A 153 5.66 4.47 2.91
CA LEU A 153 6.18 3.67 1.80
C LEU A 153 7.41 2.85 2.21
N LEU A 154 8.40 3.49 2.84
CA LEU A 154 9.62 2.84 3.32
C LEU A 154 9.32 1.77 4.37
N TYR A 155 8.42 2.06 5.32
CA TYR A 155 7.94 1.10 6.31
C TYR A 155 7.32 -0.13 5.64
N THR A 156 6.45 0.07 4.65
CA THR A 156 5.78 -1.00 3.92
C THR A 156 6.78 -1.88 3.17
N LEU A 157 7.68 -1.25 2.41
CA LEU A 157 8.70 -1.96 1.64
C LEU A 157 9.64 -2.75 2.55
N ALA A 158 10.08 -2.16 3.66
CA ALA A 158 10.93 -2.85 4.63
C ALA A 158 10.25 -4.10 5.20
N ARG A 159 8.95 -4.03 5.54
CA ARG A 159 8.18 -5.20 6.03
C ARG A 159 7.98 -6.27 4.97
N LEU A 160 7.72 -5.88 3.71
CA LEU A 160 7.58 -6.82 2.61
C LEU A 160 8.92 -7.50 2.27
N ILE A 161 10.03 -6.74 2.24
CA ILE A 161 11.38 -7.27 2.00
C ILE A 161 11.79 -8.22 3.12
N ARG A 162 11.59 -7.85 4.39
CA ARG A 162 11.87 -8.74 5.52
C ARG A 162 11.06 -10.04 5.42
N GLY A 163 9.76 -9.92 5.21
CA GLY A 163 8.87 -11.08 5.04
C GLY A 163 9.27 -11.98 3.89
N GLY A 164 9.58 -11.40 2.73
CA GLY A 164 10.05 -12.11 1.55
C GLY A 164 11.39 -12.81 1.77
N ARG A 165 12.33 -12.18 2.48
CA ARG A 165 13.63 -12.81 2.83
C ARG A 165 13.45 -14.02 3.75
N MET A 166 12.54 -13.96 4.72
CA MET A 166 12.27 -15.11 5.61
C MET A 166 11.55 -16.24 4.86
N ALA A 167 10.55 -15.91 4.04
CA ALA A 167 9.88 -16.89 3.16
C ALA A 167 10.88 -17.54 2.19
N HIS A 168 11.83 -16.76 1.66
CA HIS A 168 12.89 -17.28 0.80
C HIS A 168 13.80 -18.24 1.56
N LYS A 169 14.02 -18.07 2.86
CA LYS A 169 14.75 -19.04 3.68
C LYS A 169 13.90 -20.23 4.16
N GLY A 170 12.60 -20.23 3.87
CA GLY A 170 11.66 -21.22 4.43
C GLY A 170 11.48 -21.08 5.94
N GLN A 171 11.71 -19.88 6.48
CA GLN A 171 11.62 -19.59 7.91
C GLN A 171 10.30 -18.92 8.25
N ASP A 172 9.75 -19.28 9.40
CA ASP A 172 8.59 -18.61 9.97
C ASP A 172 8.93 -17.18 10.40
N LEU A 173 7.89 -16.33 10.40
CA LEU A 173 8.00 -14.96 10.85
C LEU A 173 7.91 -14.86 12.38
N PRO A 174 8.96 -14.38 13.07
CA PRO A 174 8.87 -14.12 14.50
C PRO A 174 7.89 -12.97 14.72
N ASN A 175 7.03 -13.10 15.73
CA ASN A 175 6.12 -12.04 16.18
C ASN A 175 5.26 -11.42 15.06
N VAL A 176 4.45 -12.23 14.37
CA VAL A 176 3.52 -11.77 13.32
C VAL A 176 2.59 -10.62 13.76
N LYS A 177 2.34 -10.50 15.08
CA LYS A 177 1.52 -9.44 15.68
C LYS A 177 2.26 -8.11 15.83
N SER A 178 3.59 -8.09 15.78
CA SER A 178 4.37 -6.86 15.96
C SER A 178 4.14 -5.86 14.84
N TRP A 179 4.09 -4.58 15.23
CA TRP A 179 4.06 -3.44 14.31
C TRP A 179 5.48 -3.06 13.87
N TRP A 180 6.47 -3.49 14.62
CA TRP A 180 7.86 -3.14 14.38
C TRP A 180 8.54 -4.05 13.36
N LEU A 181 9.55 -3.45 12.71
CA LEU A 181 10.83 -4.06 12.36
C LEU A 181 10.90 -5.57 12.39
#